data_AF-A0A5L8WBG3-F1
#
_entry.id   AF-A0A5L8WBG3-F1
#
_cell.length_a   1.000
_cell.length_b   1.000
_cell.length_c   1.000
_cell.angle_alpha   90.00
_cell.angle_beta   90.00
_cell.angle_gamma   90.00
#
_symmetry.space_group_name_H-M   'P 1'
#
loop_
_entity.id
_entity.type
_entity.pdbx_description
1 polymer ?
#
loop_
_entity_poly.entity_id
_entity_poly.type
_entity_poly.pdbx_seq_one_letter_code
_entity_poly.pdbx_strand_id
1 'polypeptide(L)'
;MENLINFLSAHLDSKKANFLLNSLKTNQDYFFQKFILDNINHITTWLNSDNFKQYENNTYPPLVNPKNIDIEPSDYCAELAWRLNIPLENAKFIYISPHGVGAAAFFNITQ
;
A
#
# COMPACT_ATOMS: atom_id res chain seq x y z
N MET A 1 19.27 3.60 -10.45
CA MET A 1 18.94 3.12 -9.09
C MET A 1 19.65 3.94 -8.02
N GLU A 2 20.93 4.24 -8.16
CA GLU A 2 21.73 5.03 -7.20
C GLU A 2 21.11 6.38 -6.82
N ASN A 3 20.63 7.15 -7.81
CA ASN A 3 19.96 8.43 -7.57
C ASN A 3 18.70 8.32 -6.70
N LEU A 4 17.92 7.23 -6.87
CA LEU A 4 16.73 6.98 -6.06
C LEU A 4 17.11 6.61 -4.62
N ILE A 5 18.11 5.75 -4.44
CA ILE A 5 18.57 5.34 -3.11
C ILE A 5 19.08 6.57 -2.33
N ASN A 6 19.86 7.43 -2.98
CA ASN A 6 20.36 8.66 -2.38
C ASN A 6 19.21 9.61 -2.01
N PHE A 7 18.23 9.78 -2.92
CA PHE A 7 17.03 10.58 -2.65
C PHE A 7 16.26 10.05 -1.44
N LEU A 8 15.99 8.74 -1.38
CA LEU A 8 15.22 8.14 -0.28
C LEU A 8 15.95 8.26 1.06
N SER A 9 17.26 8.03 1.06
CA SER A 9 18.08 8.15 2.28
C SER A 9 18.16 9.58 2.82
N ALA A 10 18.01 10.58 1.95
CA ALA A 10 17.99 11.99 2.35
C ALA A 10 16.62 12.46 2.87
N HIS A 11 15.53 11.77 2.50
CA HIS A 11 14.16 12.23 2.78
C HIS A 11 13.37 11.30 3.71
N LEU A 12 13.83 10.08 3.96
CA LEU A 12 13.17 9.10 4.83
C LEU A 12 14.17 8.49 5.80
N ASP A 13 13.68 8.08 6.97
CA ASP A 13 14.46 7.20 7.84
C ASP A 13 14.69 5.83 7.18
N SER A 14 15.65 5.08 7.71
CA SER A 14 16.09 3.81 7.11
C SER A 14 14.96 2.77 7.03
N LYS A 15 14.02 2.74 7.99
CA LYS A 15 12.90 1.80 7.99
C LYS A 15 11.94 2.12 6.83
N LYS A 16 11.54 3.38 6.69
CA LYS A 16 10.62 3.83 5.63
C LYS A 16 11.26 3.78 4.24
N ALA A 17 12.53 4.14 4.12
CA ALA A 17 13.28 4.01 2.87
C ALA A 17 13.36 2.55 2.40
N ASN A 18 13.69 1.62 3.31
CA ASN A 18 13.74 0.19 3.00
C ASN A 18 12.36 -0.37 2.65
N PHE A 19 11.31 0.07 3.34
CA PHE A 19 9.94 -0.30 3.01
C PHE A 19 9.59 0.07 1.56
N LEU A 20 9.79 1.33 1.15
CA LEU A 20 9.48 1.76 -0.22
C LEU A 20 10.36 1.08 -1.27
N LEU A 21 11.66 0.88 -0.99
CA LEU A 21 12.57 0.14 -1.85
C LEU A 21 12.13 -1.32 -2.02
N ASN A 22 11.67 -1.97 -0.95
CA ASN A 22 11.17 -3.33 -1.02
C ASN A 22 9.90 -3.41 -1.84
N SER A 23 8.94 -2.48 -1.67
CA SER A 23 7.73 -2.40 -2.50
C SER A 23 8.06 -2.29 -3.99
N LEU A 24 9.06 -1.48 -4.36
CA LEU A 24 9.51 -1.34 -5.75
C LEU A 24 10.20 -2.61 -6.28
N LYS A 25 10.94 -3.33 -5.44
CA LYS A 25 11.65 -4.56 -5.84
C LYS A 25 10.70 -5.76 -5.99
N THR A 26 9.72 -5.89 -5.10
CA THR A 26 8.78 -7.01 -5.13
C THR A 26 7.72 -6.86 -6.22
N ASN A 27 7.46 -5.62 -6.66
CA ASN A 27 6.44 -5.32 -7.65
C ASN A 27 7.07 -4.94 -8.99
N GLN A 28 7.09 -5.87 -9.94
CA GLN A 28 7.69 -5.70 -11.27
C GLN A 28 6.74 -5.04 -12.29
N ASP A 29 5.56 -4.59 -11.86
CA ASP A 29 4.62 -3.90 -12.73
C ASP A 29 5.12 -2.50 -13.12
N TYR A 30 5.18 -2.23 -14.42
CA TYR A 30 5.69 -0.97 -14.95
C TYR A 30 4.84 0.23 -14.53
N PHE A 31 3.51 0.11 -14.55
CA PHE A 31 2.61 1.21 -14.22
C PHE A 31 2.72 1.59 -12.74
N PHE A 32 2.80 0.59 -11.87
CA PHE A 32 3.06 0.78 -10.45
C PHE A 32 4.40 1.48 -10.21
N GLN A 33 5.50 0.97 -10.78
CA GLN A 33 6.82 1.58 -10.59
C GLN A 33 6.84 3.01 -11.10
N LYS A 34 6.26 3.25 -12.28
CA LYS A 34 6.13 4.60 -12.85
C LYS A 34 5.33 5.52 -11.92
N PHE A 35 4.19 5.06 -11.40
CA PHE A 35 3.38 5.83 -10.47
C PHE A 35 4.17 6.23 -9.21
N ILE A 36 4.91 5.31 -8.61
CA ILE A 36 5.73 5.59 -7.43
C ILE A 36 6.80 6.64 -7.74
N LEU A 37 7.49 6.52 -8.89
CA LEU A 37 8.52 7.47 -9.29
C LEU A 37 7.95 8.86 -9.60
N ASP A 38 6.84 8.92 -10.32
CA ASP A 38 6.15 10.17 -10.68
C ASP A 38 5.61 10.91 -9.43
N ASN A 39 5.28 10.16 -8.37
CA ASN A 39 4.69 10.69 -7.13
C ASN A 39 5.64 10.63 -5.93
N ILE A 40 6.95 10.44 -6.16
CA ILE A 40 7.90 10.12 -5.08
C ILE A 40 7.93 11.18 -3.97
N ASN A 41 7.83 12.46 -4.33
CA ASN A 41 7.80 13.57 -3.37
C ASN A 41 6.54 13.56 -2.50
N HIS A 42 5.39 13.20 -3.08
CA HIS A 42 4.14 13.09 -2.35
C HIS A 42 4.17 11.90 -1.39
N ILE A 43 4.74 10.77 -1.84
CA ILE A 43 4.92 9.57 -1.03
C ILE A 43 5.85 9.83 0.14
N THR A 44 7.02 10.46 -0.08
CA THR A 44 7.94 10.77 1.03
C THR A 44 7.32 11.75 2.03
N THR A 45 6.59 12.76 1.54
CA THR A 45 5.83 13.69 2.38
C THR A 45 4.79 12.96 3.23
N TRP A 46 4.04 12.03 2.62
CA TRP A 46 3.06 11.20 3.33
C TRP A 46 3.72 10.35 4.43
N LEU A 47 4.77 9.60 4.09
CA LEU A 47 5.46 8.71 5.02
C LEU A 47 6.10 9.45 6.21
N ASN A 48 6.42 10.73 6.05
CA ASN A 48 6.91 11.59 7.15
C ASN A 48 5.81 12.31 7.92
N SER A 49 4.56 12.26 7.47
CA SER A 49 3.46 12.96 8.11
C SER A 49 3.07 12.33 9.45
N ASP A 50 2.57 13.14 10.39
CA ASP A 50 2.03 12.64 11.65
C ASP A 50 0.83 11.69 11.44
N ASN A 51 0.05 11.92 10.38
CA ASN A 51 -1.09 11.08 10.02
C ASN A 51 -0.68 9.64 9.64
N PHE A 52 0.55 9.45 9.15
CA PHE A 52 1.07 8.12 8.81
C PHE A 52 1.39 7.28 10.04
N LYS A 53 1.66 7.90 11.20
CA LYS A 53 2.09 7.19 12.44
C LYS A 53 1.13 6.06 12.85
N GLN A 54 -0.17 6.24 12.64
CA GLN A 54 -1.17 5.21 12.95
C GLN A 54 -1.05 3.94 12.07
N TYR A 55 -0.42 4.05 10.89
CA TYR A 55 -0.23 2.96 9.95
C TYR A 55 1.18 2.35 9.99
N GLU A 56 2.12 2.97 10.70
CA GLU A 56 3.55 2.61 10.66
C GLU A 56 3.84 1.18 11.15
N ASN A 57 2.96 0.64 11.99
CA ASN A 57 3.06 -0.72 12.53
C ASN A 57 2.16 -1.73 11.83
N ASN A 58 1.45 -1.33 10.77
CA ASN A 58 0.67 -2.26 9.96
C ASN A 58 1.61 -3.19 9.19
N THR A 59 1.21 -4.45 9.03
CA THR A 59 1.95 -5.43 8.18
C THR A 59 2.13 -4.89 6.76
N TYR A 60 1.13 -4.16 6.26
CA TYR A 60 1.13 -3.52 4.96
C TYR A 60 0.68 -2.05 5.09
N PRO A 61 1.60 -1.12 5.36
CA PRO A 61 1.28 0.31 5.44
C PRO A 61 0.90 0.85 4.06
N PRO A 62 -0.03 1.83 3.97
CA PRO A 62 -0.38 2.48 2.72
C PRO A 62 0.76 3.38 2.23
N LEU A 63 1.11 3.25 0.95
CA LEU A 63 2.20 4.02 0.31
C LEU A 63 1.82 5.48 0.02
N VAL A 64 0.53 5.79 0.01
CA VAL A 64 -0.02 7.14 -0.16
C VAL A 64 -1.13 7.36 0.86
N ASN A 65 -1.51 8.62 1.10
CA ASN A 65 -2.59 8.93 2.05
C ASN A 65 -3.94 8.39 1.54
N PRO A 66 -4.59 7.43 2.23
CA PRO A 66 -5.86 6.85 1.79
C PRO A 66 -6.99 7.87 1.61
N LYS A 67 -6.95 8.96 2.39
CA LYS A 67 -7.98 10.01 2.37
C LYS A 67 -7.90 10.95 1.16
N ASN A 68 -6.79 10.90 0.41
CA ASN A 68 -6.54 11.80 -0.71
C ASN A 68 -6.63 11.08 -2.07
N ILE A 69 -7.28 9.92 -2.11
CA ILE A 69 -7.44 9.11 -3.32
C ILE A 69 -8.90 9.09 -3.68
N ASP A 70 -9.22 9.58 -4.87
CA ASP A 70 -10.49 9.29 -5.52
C ASP A 70 -10.28 8.07 -6.41
N ILE A 71 -10.96 6.96 -6.09
CA ILE A 71 -10.81 5.69 -6.80
C ILE A 71 -12.02 5.53 -7.70
N GLU A 72 -11.84 5.80 -8.99
CA GLU A 72 -12.85 5.45 -9.98
C GLU A 72 -13.05 3.92 -10.02
N PRO A 73 -14.29 3.43 -10.24
CA PRO A 73 -14.57 2.00 -10.32
C PRO A 73 -14.01 1.43 -11.63
N SER A 74 -12.73 1.07 -11.63
CA SER A 74 -12.04 0.42 -12.74
C SER A 74 -11.05 -0.64 -12.24
N ASP A 75 -10.78 -1.64 -13.07
CA ASP A 75 -9.80 -2.70 -12.76
C ASP A 75 -8.41 -2.11 -12.49
N TYR A 76 -8.03 -1.08 -13.23
CA TYR A 76 -6.77 -0.38 -13.04
C TYR A 76 -6.68 0.27 -11.65
N CYS A 77 -7.71 1.00 -11.24
CA CYS A 77 -7.74 1.66 -9.94
C CYS A 77 -7.78 0.64 -8.79
N ALA A 78 -8.48 -0.49 -8.95
CA ALA A 78 -8.51 -1.57 -7.98
C ALA A 78 -7.13 -2.23 -7.79
N GLU A 79 -6.47 -2.59 -8.90
CA GLU A 79 -5.10 -3.14 -8.90
C GLU A 79 -4.09 -2.16 -8.29
N LEU A 80 -4.17 -0.89 -8.66
CA LEU A 80 -3.28 0.13 -8.12
C LEU A 80 -3.50 0.33 -6.61
N ALA A 81 -4.75 0.42 -6.15
CA ALA A 81 -5.09 0.54 -4.74
C ALA A 81 -4.57 -0.66 -3.92
N TRP A 82 -4.71 -1.88 -4.46
CA TRP A 82 -4.14 -3.09 -3.86
C TRP A 82 -2.62 -2.98 -3.70
N ARG A 83 -1.90 -2.59 -4.76
CA ARG A 83 -0.43 -2.46 -4.75
C ARG A 83 0.07 -1.33 -3.84
N LEU A 84 -0.74 -0.30 -3.65
CA LEU A 84 -0.47 0.81 -2.74
C LEU A 84 -0.83 0.49 -1.27
N ASN A 85 -1.36 -0.70 -0.98
CA ASN A 85 -1.87 -1.11 0.33
C ASN A 85 -2.93 -0.15 0.89
N ILE A 86 -3.83 0.36 0.03
CA ILE A 86 -4.88 1.27 0.49
C ILE A 86 -5.88 0.49 1.34
N PRO A 87 -6.09 0.85 2.63
CA PRO A 87 -7.10 0.20 3.43
C PRO A 87 -8.49 0.49 2.86
N LEU A 88 -9.32 -0.54 2.76
CA LEU A 88 -10.72 -0.37 2.38
C LEU A 88 -11.49 0.23 3.56
N GLU A 89 -11.83 1.52 3.47
CA GLU A 89 -12.67 2.16 4.48
C GLU A 89 -14.11 1.63 4.38
N ASN A 90 -14.68 1.17 5.50
CA ASN A 90 -16.08 0.73 5.62
C ASN A 90 -16.49 -0.46 4.72
N ALA A 91 -15.54 -1.30 4.29
CA ALA A 91 -15.87 -2.51 3.55
C ALA A 91 -16.64 -3.52 4.42
N LYS A 92 -17.85 -3.88 3.99
CA LYS A 92 -18.59 -5.02 4.53
C LYS A 92 -18.30 -6.24 3.64
N PHE A 93 -17.45 -7.13 4.11
CA PHE A 93 -17.27 -8.42 3.49
C PHE A 93 -18.50 -9.27 3.77
N ILE A 94 -19.26 -9.60 2.72
CA ILE A 94 -20.34 -10.58 2.81
C ILE A 94 -19.73 -11.94 2.51
N TYR A 95 -19.49 -12.71 3.57
CA TYR A 95 -19.03 -14.08 3.44
C TYR A 95 -20.21 -15.02 3.22
N ILE A 96 -20.33 -15.57 2.01
CA ILE A 96 -21.38 -16.53 1.65
C ILE A 96 -20.72 -17.90 1.44
N SER A 97 -21.02 -18.84 2.34
CA SER A 97 -20.50 -20.22 2.27
C SER A 97 -21.64 -21.22 2.28
N PRO A 98 -22.04 -21.75 1.11
CA PRO A 98 -23.07 -22.77 1.06
C PRO A 98 -22.57 -24.13 1.56
N HIS A 99 -21.25 -24.38 1.58
CA HIS A 99 -20.65 -25.65 2.02
C HIS A 99 -19.43 -25.44 2.92
N GLY A 100 -19.55 -25.92 4.17
CA GLY A 100 -18.81 -25.47 5.36
C GLY A 100 -17.31 -25.74 5.46
N VAL A 101 -16.64 -26.32 4.46
CA VAL A 101 -15.20 -26.59 4.55
C VAL A 101 -14.33 -25.37 4.18
N GLY A 102 -14.80 -24.48 3.31
CA GLY A 102 -14.12 -23.20 3.03
C GLY A 102 -14.35 -22.13 4.10
N ALA A 103 -15.44 -22.25 4.87
CA ALA A 103 -15.82 -21.31 5.93
C ALA A 103 -14.84 -21.32 7.09
N ALA A 104 -14.50 -22.51 7.57
CA ALA A 104 -13.58 -22.66 8.69
C ALA A 104 -12.19 -22.05 8.39
N ALA A 105 -11.70 -22.17 7.16
CA ALA A 105 -10.41 -21.61 6.76
C ALA A 105 -10.40 -20.07 6.76
N PHE A 106 -11.49 -19.43 6.29
CA PHE A 106 -11.59 -17.97 6.24
C PHE A 106 -11.65 -17.34 7.65
N PHE A 107 -12.37 -17.97 8.59
CA PHE A 107 -12.42 -17.49 9.98
C PHE A 107 -11.07 -17.55 10.70
N ASN A 108 -10.22 -18.52 10.35
CA ASN A 108 -8.89 -18.65 10.98
C ASN A 108 -7.87 -17.62 10.48
N ILE A 109 -8.11 -16.95 9.35
CA ILE A 109 -7.16 -16.00 8.73
C ILE A 109 -7.57 -14.54 9.00
N THR A 110 -8.81 -14.32 9.48
CA THR A 110 -9.40 -12.98 9.70
C THR A 110 -9.58 -12.60 11.16
N GLN A 111 -9.21 -13.48 12.11
CA GLN A 111 -9.03 -13.16 13.54
C GLN A 111 -7.57 -12.78 13.82
#